data_AF-A0AAD8FBQ3-F1
#
_entry.id   AF-A0AAD8FBQ3-F1
#
_cell.length_a   1.000
_cell.length_b   1.000
_cell.length_c   1.000
_cell.angle_alpha   90.00
_cell.angle_beta   90.00
_cell.angle_gamma   90.00
#
_symmetry.space_group_name_H-M   'P 1'
#
loop_
_entity.id
_entity.type
_entity.pdbx_description
1 polymer ?
#
loop_
_entity_poly.entity_id
_entity_poly.type
_entity_poly.pdbx_seq_one_letter_code
_entity_poly.pdbx_strand_id
1 'polypeptide(L)'
;MSTIKVDVQWSPVDDDIFTTYGAAICLYKAKEKNGTYEVFYQDSRTNYENTKIIQLATNSELQFMKCVSWCPRRDSKNIFAVAQTSGRISFIGLDHNVMDDLIGKEFNVRYSRQCNYLAWNPVETHLLAQGLERGRSEPCVLIWDINSSNNNEVGERSRYSFSEGPITKPAHELGSGEASASFAWSDSKTFLVGMANKHIRLYDLRDTNKPHMNVQHRCVAGICIEPTQKQRIASFHENHIAIWDLRSFDRPINTITESKNVVKLSWCPIKNGILSVLTKESPFVKLHDIRHSVFGSDELEQASVERNVQPFGKSNLSSFCWHPRHENRLLAVLPNGNLRDMTVYERIPMEWSTNLELTMPFTKEIIHHFEEKGTEKDISTVMRKRLSQNYGLNAHSIESNMKAVKDEPALLGLWRWILNILTLLVENMNTFEGHSIRYFKSVGLSILY
;
A
#
# COMPACT_ATOMS: atom_id res chain seq x y z
N MET A 1 -7.39 27.65 4.88
CA MET A 1 -6.51 27.28 6.01
C MET A 1 -5.77 26.02 5.61
N SER A 2 -4.44 26.06 5.52
CA SER A 2 -3.65 24.85 5.23
C SER A 2 -3.80 23.89 6.41
N THR A 3 -4.43 22.74 6.19
CA THR A 3 -4.47 21.66 7.17
C THR A 3 -3.04 21.29 7.57
N ILE A 4 -2.78 21.22 8.88
CA ILE A 4 -1.47 20.80 9.40
C ILE A 4 -1.22 19.37 8.89
N LYS A 5 -0.16 19.19 8.10
CA LYS A 5 0.25 17.87 7.63
C LYS A 5 1.00 17.17 8.76
N VAL A 6 0.39 16.14 9.34
CA VAL A 6 1.01 15.28 10.34
C VAL A 6 1.44 13.98 9.65
N ASP A 7 2.73 13.67 9.72
CA ASP A 7 3.27 12.41 9.22
C ASP A 7 3.62 11.47 10.39
N VAL A 8 3.88 10.20 10.06
CA VAL A 8 4.13 9.12 11.02
C VAL A 8 5.22 8.19 10.51
N GLN A 9 6.10 7.74 11.41
CA GLN A 9 7.21 6.83 11.10
C GLN A 9 7.48 5.88 12.27
N TRP A 10 7.69 4.59 11.98
CA TRP A 10 8.16 3.61 12.97
C TRP A 10 9.63 3.79 13.31
N SER A 11 10.02 3.41 14.52
CA SER A 11 11.43 3.36 14.91
C SER A 11 12.19 2.44 13.95
N PRO A 12 13.36 2.87 13.44
CA PRO A 12 14.21 2.01 12.64
C PRO A 12 14.78 0.83 13.45
N VAL A 13 14.80 0.94 14.78
CA VAL A 13 15.42 -0.03 15.69
C VAL A 13 14.37 -0.81 16.48
N ASP A 14 13.43 -0.14 17.14
CA ASP A 14 12.48 -0.75 18.08
C ASP A 14 11.12 -1.11 17.42
N ASP A 15 10.48 -2.17 17.91
CA ASP A 15 9.25 -2.82 17.35
C ASP A 15 7.95 -2.15 17.75
N ASP A 16 7.99 -1.45 18.86
CA ASP A 16 6.84 -0.88 19.53
C ASP A 16 6.89 0.64 19.56
N ILE A 17 7.99 1.27 19.17
CA ILE A 17 8.15 2.72 19.21
C ILE A 17 7.93 3.33 17.83
N PHE A 18 7.20 4.43 17.79
CA PHE A 18 7.02 5.23 16.58
C PHE A 18 6.91 6.72 16.92
N THR A 19 7.00 7.56 15.91
CA THR A 19 6.90 9.01 16.06
C THR A 19 5.85 9.58 15.12
N THR A 20 5.22 10.68 15.54
CA THR A 20 4.52 11.58 14.63
C THR A 20 5.26 12.91 14.56
N TYR A 21 5.21 13.57 13.41
CA TYR A 21 5.80 14.89 13.24
C TYR A 21 4.92 15.78 12.37
N GLY A 22 4.75 17.03 12.80
CA GLY A 22 3.96 18.06 12.14
C GLY A 22 4.24 19.42 12.75
N ALA A 23 3.40 19.87 13.69
CA ALA A 23 3.69 21.06 14.50
C ALA A 23 4.65 20.78 15.68
N ALA A 24 4.69 19.54 16.13
CA ALA A 24 5.58 19.03 17.16
C ALA A 24 6.05 17.63 16.75
N ILE A 25 7.12 17.14 17.37
CA ILE A 25 7.55 15.75 17.27
C ILE A 25 7.10 15.03 18.54
N CYS A 26 6.28 14.00 18.38
CA CYS A 26 5.77 13.20 19.49
C CYS A 26 6.29 11.77 19.37
N LEU A 27 6.72 11.19 20.49
CA LEU A 27 7.16 9.80 20.58
C LEU A 27 6.07 8.96 21.23
N TYR A 28 5.78 7.79 20.66
CA TYR A 28 4.75 6.88 21.13
C TYR A 28 5.27 5.46 21.26
N LYS A 29 4.59 4.67 22.11
CA LYS A 29 4.79 3.24 22.28
C LYS A 29 3.48 2.48 22.06
N ALA A 30 3.46 1.52 21.15
CA ALA A 30 2.37 0.59 20.92
C ALA A 30 2.54 -0.67 21.81
N LYS A 31 1.76 -0.77 22.88
CA LYS A 31 1.78 -1.91 23.82
C LYS A 31 1.36 -3.22 23.14
N GLU A 32 0.38 -3.16 22.25
CA GLU A 32 -0.19 -4.31 21.55
C GLU A 32 -0.53 -3.95 20.11
N LYS A 33 -0.65 -4.97 19.26
CA LYS A 33 -1.19 -4.81 17.90
C LYS A 33 -2.66 -4.42 17.94
N ASN A 34 -3.13 -3.77 16.87
CA ASN A 34 -4.53 -3.32 16.71
C ASN A 34 -4.95 -2.27 17.75
N GLY A 35 -4.05 -1.33 18.05
CA GLY A 35 -4.28 -0.25 19.01
C GLY A 35 -4.82 1.05 18.43
N THR A 36 -5.50 1.83 19.26
CA THR A 36 -5.91 3.21 18.95
C THR A 36 -5.36 4.20 19.97
N TYR A 37 -5.18 5.44 19.53
CA TYR A 37 -4.88 6.61 20.35
C TYR A 37 -5.80 7.75 19.93
N GLU A 38 -6.47 8.36 20.90
CA GLU A 38 -7.34 9.52 20.67
C GLU A 38 -6.81 10.71 21.46
N VAL A 39 -6.74 11.87 20.81
CA VAL A 39 -6.33 13.13 21.44
C VAL A 39 -7.55 13.74 22.14
N PHE A 40 -7.52 13.81 23.47
CA PHE A 40 -8.59 14.41 24.27
C PHE A 40 -8.30 15.90 24.53
N TYR A 41 -9.18 16.79 24.08
CA TYR A 41 -9.13 18.22 24.39
C TYR A 41 -9.93 18.49 25.68
N GLN A 42 -9.22 18.67 26.81
CA GLN A 42 -9.70 19.10 28.13
C GLN A 42 -10.86 18.29 28.78
N ASP A 43 -10.62 17.86 30.02
CA ASP A 43 -11.62 17.46 31.03
C ASP A 43 -12.45 16.18 30.83
N SER A 44 -11.79 15.07 30.49
CA SER A 44 -12.29 13.76 30.89
C SER A 44 -11.16 12.87 31.40
N ARG A 45 -11.10 12.72 32.72
CA ARG A 45 -10.45 11.58 33.38
C ARG A 45 -11.19 10.31 32.96
N THR A 46 -10.83 9.73 31.82
CA THR A 46 -11.31 8.41 31.41
C THR A 46 -10.18 7.57 30.84
N ASN A 47 -9.75 6.59 31.65
CA ASN A 47 -9.06 5.34 31.32
C ASN A 47 -7.91 5.36 30.29
N TYR A 48 -6.74 5.84 30.73
CA TYR A 48 -5.43 5.45 30.16
C TYR A 48 -5.20 3.92 30.12
N GLU A 49 -6.04 3.12 30.78
CA GLU A 49 -5.87 1.66 30.85
C GLU A 49 -6.27 0.93 29.55
N ASN A 50 -7.09 1.54 28.69
CA ASN A 50 -7.61 0.86 27.49
C ASN A 50 -6.97 1.32 26.17
N THR A 51 -6.14 2.38 26.18
CA THR A 51 -5.39 2.80 24.99
C THR A 51 -4.15 1.94 24.83
N LYS A 52 -4.11 1.19 23.73
CA LYS A 52 -2.98 0.31 23.37
C LYS A 52 -1.76 1.09 22.86
N ILE A 53 -1.89 2.40 22.67
CA ILE A 53 -0.82 3.31 22.27
C ILE A 53 -0.65 4.36 23.37
N ILE A 54 0.59 4.62 23.77
CA ILE A 54 0.94 5.58 24.83
C ILE A 54 1.90 6.61 24.27
N GLN A 55 1.67 7.89 24.59
CA GLN A 55 2.60 8.96 24.30
C GLN A 55 3.70 9.00 25.38
N LEU A 56 4.97 8.94 24.96
CA LEU A 56 6.13 8.94 25.83
C LEU A 56 6.74 10.33 26.00
N ALA A 57 6.88 11.08 24.90
CA ALA A 57 7.56 12.37 24.90
C ALA A 57 7.00 13.29 23.80
N THR A 58 7.24 14.60 23.94
CA THR A 58 6.86 15.61 22.95
C THR A 58 7.87 16.74 22.97
N ASN A 59 8.33 17.14 21.79
CA ASN A 59 9.11 18.35 21.60
C ASN A 59 8.37 19.29 20.64
N SER A 60 8.09 20.50 21.12
CA SER A 60 7.44 21.57 20.36
C SER A 60 8.30 22.84 20.27
N GLU A 61 9.59 22.73 20.59
CA GLU A 61 10.51 23.88 20.66
C GLU A 61 11.01 24.31 19.28
N LEU A 62 11.06 23.36 18.33
CA LEU A 62 11.50 23.64 16.97
C LEU A 62 10.38 24.28 16.14
N GLN A 63 10.48 25.60 15.97
CA GLN A 63 9.61 26.33 15.05
C GLN A 63 9.99 26.06 13.60
N PHE A 64 9.00 26.13 12.69
CA PHE A 64 9.20 26.03 11.24
C PHE A 64 9.84 24.72 10.73
N MET A 65 9.57 23.61 11.42
CA MET A 65 9.96 22.28 10.96
C MET A 65 9.36 21.95 9.59
N LYS A 66 10.21 21.50 8.66
CA LYS A 66 9.82 21.10 7.30
C LYS A 66 9.95 19.61 7.08
N CYS A 67 11.09 19.03 7.47
CA CYS A 67 11.39 17.62 7.25
C CYS A 67 12.04 17.02 8.50
N VAL A 68 11.74 15.76 8.77
CA VAL A 68 12.31 15.00 9.90
C VAL A 68 12.85 13.69 9.38
N SER A 69 13.99 13.26 9.93
CA SER A 69 14.54 11.93 9.67
C SER A 69 15.04 11.31 10.97
N TRP A 70 14.56 10.12 11.28
CA TRP A 70 14.96 9.38 12.47
C TRP A 70 16.31 8.68 12.24
N CYS A 71 17.26 8.92 13.14
CA CYS A 71 18.55 8.24 13.16
C CYS A 71 18.37 6.71 13.26
N PRO A 72 18.94 5.91 12.34
CA PRO A 72 18.85 4.46 12.33
C PRO A 72 19.90 3.74 13.20
N ARG A 73 20.73 4.48 13.96
CA ARG A 73 21.78 3.89 14.83
C ARG A 73 21.16 3.14 16.01
N ARG A 74 21.70 1.96 16.33
CA ARG A 74 21.24 1.15 17.47
C ARG A 74 21.65 1.73 18.82
N ASP A 75 22.83 2.35 18.88
CA ASP A 75 23.39 2.92 20.11
C ASP A 75 22.70 4.25 20.49
N SER A 76 22.25 4.99 19.47
CA SER A 76 21.68 6.32 19.59
C SER A 76 20.16 6.27 19.43
N LYS A 77 19.44 5.95 20.51
CA LYS A 77 17.96 5.86 20.46
C LYS A 77 17.31 7.25 20.40
N ASN A 78 16.18 7.32 19.70
CA ASN A 78 15.28 8.50 19.69
C ASN A 78 15.97 9.83 19.29
N ILE A 79 16.97 9.77 18.40
CA ILE A 79 17.61 10.95 17.81
C ILE A 79 16.97 11.25 16.45
N PHE A 80 16.65 12.52 16.22
CA PHE A 80 16.03 13.02 15.01
C PHE A 80 16.87 14.14 14.41
N ALA A 81 17.11 14.08 13.10
CA ALA A 81 17.51 15.26 12.35
C ALA A 81 16.25 16.00 11.90
N VAL A 82 16.24 17.31 12.15
CA VAL A 82 15.10 18.17 11.82
C VAL A 82 15.60 19.30 10.93
N ALA A 83 15.05 19.37 9.73
CA ALA A 83 15.34 20.45 8.79
C ALA A 83 14.29 21.56 8.90
N GLN A 84 14.76 22.79 9.00
CA GLN A 84 13.95 24.00 9.10
C GLN A 84 13.66 24.60 7.72
N THR A 85 12.76 25.59 7.65
CA THR A 85 12.50 26.40 6.44
C THR A 85 13.74 27.10 5.89
N SER A 86 14.74 27.36 6.72
CA SER A 86 16.02 27.96 6.33
C SER A 86 17.00 26.97 5.68
N GLY A 87 16.72 25.66 5.75
CA GLY A 87 17.66 24.62 5.31
C GLY A 87 18.71 24.27 6.36
N ARG A 88 18.69 24.90 7.55
CA ARG A 88 19.44 24.44 8.72
C ARG A 88 18.90 23.09 9.19
N ILE A 89 19.81 22.19 9.55
CA ILE A 89 19.49 20.90 10.17
C ILE A 89 19.93 20.98 11.63
N SER A 90 19.03 20.68 12.56
CA SER A 90 19.35 20.53 13.98
C SER A 90 19.08 19.09 14.41
N PHE A 91 19.93 18.54 15.27
CA PHE A 91 19.75 17.20 15.83
C PHE A 91 19.16 17.28 17.24
N ILE A 92 18.05 16.59 17.47
CA ILE A 92 17.36 16.55 18.76
C ILE A 92 17.25 15.12 19.28
N GLY A 93 17.32 14.96 20.60
CA GLY A 93 16.98 13.72 21.29
C GLY A 93 15.66 13.88 22.05
N LEU A 94 14.78 12.88 21.99
CA LEU A 94 13.55 12.84 22.81
C LEU A 94 13.69 11.98 24.07
N ASP A 95 14.82 11.32 24.24
CA ASP A 95 15.13 10.55 25.44
C ASP A 95 16.13 11.34 26.30
N HIS A 96 15.81 11.54 27.57
CA HIS A 96 16.64 12.32 28.50
C HIS A 96 17.87 11.54 28.97
N ASN A 97 17.93 10.23 28.72
CA ASN A 97 18.98 9.36 29.28
C ASN A 97 20.16 9.10 28.34
N VAL A 98 20.13 9.59 27.09
CA VAL A 98 21.20 9.36 26.12
C VAL A 98 21.98 10.65 25.91
N MET A 99 23.17 10.76 26.52
CA MET A 99 24.16 11.76 26.10
C MET A 99 24.80 11.27 24.81
N ASP A 100 24.36 11.83 23.69
CA ASP A 100 24.96 11.61 22.37
C ASP A 100 25.54 12.93 21.86
N ASP A 101 26.78 12.88 21.37
CA ASP A 101 27.48 14.02 20.78
C ASP A 101 26.72 14.66 19.61
N LEU A 102 25.77 13.95 19.01
CA LEU A 102 24.90 14.51 17.98
C LEU A 102 23.91 15.54 18.50
N ILE A 103 23.42 15.41 19.73
CA ILE A 103 22.35 16.27 20.25
C ILE A 103 22.86 17.71 20.36
N GLY A 104 22.13 18.65 19.75
CA GLY A 104 22.54 20.06 19.72
C GLY A 104 23.57 20.41 18.63
N LYS A 105 24.10 19.44 17.88
CA LYS A 105 24.83 19.73 16.64
C LYS A 105 23.89 20.28 15.59
N GLU A 106 24.46 21.06 14.67
CA GLU A 106 23.71 21.67 13.60
C GLU A 106 24.52 21.72 12.31
N PHE A 107 23.85 21.51 11.20
CA PHE A 107 24.41 21.72 9.86
C PHE A 107 23.81 22.97 9.23
N ASN A 108 24.70 23.90 8.90
CA ASN A 108 24.36 25.18 8.32
C ASN A 108 24.75 25.19 6.85
N VAL A 109 23.76 25.44 6.00
CA VAL A 109 23.95 25.63 4.56
C VAL A 109 24.48 27.04 4.29
N ARG A 110 25.30 27.19 3.25
CA ARG A 110 25.87 28.49 2.85
C ARG A 110 24.79 29.53 2.51
N TYR A 111 23.70 29.10 1.88
CA TYR A 111 22.57 29.94 1.50
C TYR A 111 21.27 29.33 2.00
N SER A 112 20.56 30.12 2.82
CA SER A 112 19.28 29.74 3.41
C SER A 112 18.26 29.44 2.32
N ARG A 113 17.78 28.19 2.30
CA ARG A 113 16.84 27.66 1.31
C ARG A 113 15.98 26.58 1.95
N GLN A 114 14.72 26.50 1.54
CA GLN A 114 13.81 25.49 2.08
C GLN A 114 14.30 24.07 1.76
N CYS A 115 14.23 23.21 2.78
CA CYS A 115 14.46 21.78 2.66
C CYS A 115 13.18 21.07 2.19
N ASN A 116 13.28 20.26 1.14
CA ASN A 116 12.18 19.48 0.57
C ASN A 116 12.07 18.08 1.16
N TYR A 117 13.21 17.47 1.50
CA TYR A 117 13.27 16.16 2.12
C TYR A 117 14.55 16.01 2.93
N LEU A 118 14.49 15.09 3.89
CA LEU A 118 15.63 14.67 4.70
C LEU A 118 15.60 13.14 4.81
N ALA A 119 16.70 12.48 4.44
CA ALA A 119 16.76 11.03 4.37
C ALA A 119 18.06 10.51 4.96
N TRP A 120 17.98 9.93 6.14
CA TRP A 120 19.08 9.21 6.75
C TRP A 120 19.37 7.92 5.98
N ASN A 121 20.64 7.60 5.76
CA ASN A 121 21.02 6.35 5.13
C ASN A 121 20.82 5.19 6.12
N PRO A 122 20.00 4.18 5.77
CA PRO A 122 19.66 3.08 6.68
C PRO A 122 20.81 2.09 6.88
N VAL A 123 21.80 2.05 5.99
CA VAL A 123 22.96 1.14 6.06
C VAL A 123 24.17 1.88 6.61
N GLU A 124 24.57 2.95 5.94
CA GLU A 124 25.68 3.81 6.33
C GLU A 124 25.17 4.92 7.23
N THR A 125 24.91 4.58 8.50
CA THR A 125 24.20 5.44 9.46
C THR A 125 24.89 6.77 9.80
N HIS A 126 26.07 7.03 9.24
CA HIS A 126 26.74 8.32 9.31
C HIS A 126 26.33 9.30 8.19
N LEU A 127 25.65 8.83 7.15
CA LEU A 127 25.26 9.64 6.00
C LEU A 127 23.82 10.15 6.11
N LEU A 128 23.64 11.44 5.86
CA LEU A 128 22.34 12.11 5.86
C LEU A 128 22.17 12.92 4.57
N ALA A 129 21.15 12.60 3.77
CA ALA A 129 20.83 13.33 2.57
C ALA A 129 19.83 14.45 2.83
N GLN A 130 20.10 15.62 2.26
CA GLN A 130 19.24 16.80 2.29
C GLN A 130 18.93 17.27 0.87
N GLY A 131 17.65 17.54 0.60
CA GLY A 131 17.20 18.15 -0.65
C GLY A 131 16.78 19.60 -0.44
N LEU A 132 17.32 20.53 -1.21
CA LEU A 132 17.03 21.95 -1.14
C LEU A 132 16.28 22.44 -2.39
N GLU A 133 15.55 23.53 -2.22
CA GLU A 133 14.96 24.26 -3.35
C GLU A 133 16.03 24.86 -4.29
N ARG A 134 15.57 25.24 -5.49
CA ARG A 134 16.41 25.74 -6.58
C ARG A 134 17.20 26.97 -6.15
N GLY A 135 18.53 26.88 -6.20
CA GLY A 135 19.43 28.03 -6.11
C GLY A 135 19.96 28.43 -7.49
N ARG A 136 20.39 29.69 -7.69
CA ARG A 136 20.83 30.18 -9.01
C ARG A 136 22.12 29.56 -9.54
N SER A 137 22.96 28.98 -8.68
CA SER A 137 24.12 28.14 -9.05
C SER A 137 24.50 27.17 -7.93
N GLU A 138 23.61 27.01 -6.95
CA GLU A 138 23.91 26.25 -5.74
C GLU A 138 23.47 24.79 -5.89
N PRO A 139 24.19 23.84 -5.28
CA PRO A 139 23.76 22.44 -5.24
C PRO A 139 22.38 22.32 -4.56
N CYS A 140 21.55 21.41 -5.04
CA CYS A 140 20.22 21.13 -4.49
C CYS A 140 20.15 19.80 -3.73
N VAL A 141 21.19 18.97 -3.80
CA VAL A 141 21.31 17.75 -2.99
C VAL A 141 22.62 17.80 -2.25
N LEU A 142 22.56 17.72 -0.93
CA LEU A 142 23.72 17.70 -0.04
C LEU A 142 23.73 16.37 0.70
N ILE A 143 24.89 15.72 0.72
CA ILE A 143 25.11 14.52 1.53
C ILE A 143 26.04 14.91 2.67
N TRP A 144 25.53 14.83 3.88
CA TRP A 144 26.24 15.15 5.11
C TRP A 144 26.84 13.88 5.70
N ASP A 145 28.03 14.00 6.27
CA ASP A 145 28.60 12.98 7.15
C ASP A 145 28.57 13.50 8.59
N ILE A 146 27.80 12.84 9.46
CA ILE A 146 27.65 13.23 10.86
C ILE A 146 28.91 13.04 11.70
N ASN A 147 29.84 12.20 11.26
CA ASN A 147 31.10 11.95 11.97
C ASN A 147 32.20 12.94 11.56
N SER A 148 32.02 13.68 10.46
CA SER A 148 33.02 14.62 9.94
C SER A 148 33.24 15.86 10.84
N SER A 149 32.63 15.92 12.03
CA SER A 149 32.62 17.07 12.94
C SER A 149 33.92 17.32 13.73
N ASN A 150 35.11 16.98 13.20
CA ASN A 150 36.39 17.34 13.86
C ASN A 150 37.26 18.32 13.07
N ASN A 151 36.92 18.66 11.83
CA ASN A 151 37.59 19.75 11.12
C ASN A 151 36.66 20.97 11.03
N ASN A 152 36.42 21.59 12.18
CA ASN A 152 36.14 23.02 12.21
C ASN A 152 37.44 23.73 11.81
N GLU A 153 37.80 23.67 10.53
CA GLU A 153 38.58 24.77 9.98
C GLU A 153 37.73 26.01 10.21
N VAL A 154 38.17 26.84 11.15
CA VAL A 154 37.67 28.19 11.37
C VAL A 154 38.03 28.99 10.12
N GLY A 155 37.35 28.68 9.01
CA GLY A 155 37.39 29.45 7.79
C GLY A 155 36.84 30.82 8.13
N GLU A 156 37.59 31.85 7.73
CA GLU A 156 37.28 33.26 7.96
C GLU A 156 35.77 33.51 7.89
N ARG A 157 35.21 34.12 8.94
CA ARG A 157 33.83 34.58 8.96
C ARG A 157 33.57 35.39 7.68
N SER A 158 32.97 34.74 6.69
CA SER A 158 32.51 35.42 5.48
C SER A 158 31.53 36.48 5.94
N ARG A 159 31.86 37.75 5.70
CA ARG A 159 31.10 38.94 6.15
C ARG A 159 29.69 39.05 5.51
N TYR A 160 29.24 38.00 4.84
CA TYR A 160 27.98 37.90 4.12
C TYR A 160 27.13 36.67 4.48
N SER A 161 27.49 35.89 5.51
CA SER A 161 26.63 34.82 6.01
C SER A 161 25.49 35.37 6.86
N PHE A 162 24.28 35.26 6.35
CA PHE A 162 23.02 35.54 7.08
C PHE A 162 22.59 34.39 8.02
N SER A 163 23.43 33.37 8.20
CA SER A 163 23.18 32.24 9.10
C SER A 163 23.96 32.40 10.41
N GLU A 164 23.25 32.33 11.54
CA GLU A 164 23.83 32.28 12.89
C GLU A 164 24.60 30.95 13.11
N GLY A 165 25.84 30.85 12.64
CA GLY A 165 26.70 29.71 12.94
C GLY A 165 27.80 29.45 11.89
N PRO A 166 28.81 28.62 12.23
CA PRO A 166 29.81 28.18 11.28
C PRO A 166 29.16 27.34 10.17
N ILE A 167 29.55 27.60 8.92
CA ILE A 167 29.10 26.82 7.76
C ILE A 167 29.73 25.43 7.85
N THR A 168 28.90 24.40 7.76
CA THR A 168 29.38 23.01 7.71
C THR A 168 29.57 22.58 6.27
N LYS A 169 30.70 21.96 5.94
CA LYS A 169 30.98 21.46 4.60
C LYS A 169 30.32 20.07 4.41
N PRO A 170 29.42 19.88 3.44
CA PRO A 170 28.87 18.57 3.13
C PRO A 170 29.93 17.66 2.49
N ALA A 171 29.75 16.34 2.63
CA ALA A 171 30.62 15.34 2.03
C ALA A 171 30.47 15.30 0.50
N HIS A 172 29.25 15.48 -0.01
CA HIS A 172 28.98 15.59 -1.43
C HIS A 172 27.94 16.68 -1.73
N GLU A 173 28.14 17.38 -2.84
CA GLU A 173 27.26 18.42 -3.36
C GLU A 173 26.86 18.09 -4.80
N LEU A 174 25.56 18.05 -5.09
CA LEU A 174 25.05 17.64 -6.40
C LEU A 174 23.92 18.57 -6.87
N GLY A 175 23.73 18.61 -8.19
CA GLY A 175 22.60 19.30 -8.81
C GLY A 175 22.69 20.83 -8.75
N SER A 176 23.84 21.39 -9.10
CA SER A 176 24.05 22.84 -9.14
C SER A 176 23.05 23.52 -10.08
N GLY A 177 22.30 24.50 -9.56
CA GLY A 177 21.33 25.27 -10.35
C GLY A 177 19.98 24.57 -10.60
N GLU A 178 19.83 23.32 -10.15
CA GLU A 178 18.63 22.51 -10.31
C GLU A 178 17.77 22.53 -9.03
N ALA A 179 16.57 21.95 -9.11
CA ALA A 179 15.72 21.69 -7.96
C ALA A 179 15.67 20.19 -7.70
N SER A 180 15.67 19.78 -6.44
CA SER A 180 15.44 18.39 -6.05
C SER A 180 14.10 18.25 -5.35
N ALA A 181 13.24 17.37 -5.85
CA ALA A 181 11.87 17.18 -5.37
C ALA A 181 11.72 15.97 -4.44
N SER A 182 12.50 14.90 -4.67
CA SER A 182 12.38 13.65 -3.91
C SER A 182 13.67 12.85 -3.92
N PHE A 183 13.80 11.92 -2.98
CA PHE A 183 15.01 11.14 -2.77
C PHE A 183 14.71 9.80 -2.12
N ALA A 184 15.43 8.75 -2.51
CA ALA A 184 15.40 7.45 -1.86
C ALA A 184 16.76 6.75 -1.91
N TRP A 185 17.23 6.26 -0.76
CA TRP A 185 18.41 5.40 -0.67
C TRP A 185 18.09 4.01 -1.25
N SER A 186 18.88 3.58 -2.23
CA SER A 186 18.78 2.23 -2.80
C SER A 186 19.69 1.24 -2.09
N ASP A 187 20.88 1.70 -1.71
CA ASP A 187 21.88 0.91 -1.01
C ASP A 187 22.80 1.80 -0.16
N SER A 188 23.88 1.25 0.39
CA SER A 188 24.83 1.98 1.24
C SER A 188 25.43 3.22 0.57
N LYS A 189 25.72 3.18 -0.74
CA LYS A 189 26.35 4.28 -1.49
C LYS A 189 25.56 4.75 -2.70
N THR A 190 24.40 4.17 -2.99
CA THR A 190 23.61 4.51 -4.18
C THR A 190 22.22 5.02 -3.81
N PHE A 191 21.73 6.02 -4.53
CA PHE A 191 20.42 6.61 -4.30
C PHE A 191 19.78 7.14 -5.58
N LEU A 192 18.45 7.25 -5.53
CA LEU A 192 17.64 7.87 -6.56
C LEU A 192 17.21 9.26 -6.12
N VAL A 193 17.14 10.17 -7.09
CA VAL A 193 16.71 11.54 -6.88
C VAL A 193 15.85 12.04 -8.04
N GLY A 194 14.75 12.71 -7.70
CA GLY A 194 13.89 13.41 -8.65
C GLY A 194 14.36 14.85 -8.83
N MET A 195 14.95 15.16 -9.99
CA MET A 195 15.62 16.44 -10.26
C MET A 195 14.97 17.22 -11.40
N ALA A 196 15.11 18.55 -11.34
CA ALA A 196 14.71 19.48 -12.39
C ALA A 196 13.24 19.35 -12.86
N ASN A 197 12.38 18.80 -12.00
CA ASN A 197 10.97 18.50 -12.28
C ASN A 197 10.71 17.55 -13.48
N LYS A 198 11.76 16.88 -14.00
CA LYS A 198 11.64 16.06 -15.21
C LYS A 198 12.63 14.90 -15.31
N HIS A 199 13.54 14.74 -14.36
CA HIS A 199 14.55 13.69 -14.40
C HIS A 199 14.50 12.84 -13.14
N ILE A 200 14.55 11.52 -13.30
CA ILE A 200 14.89 10.60 -12.21
C ILE A 200 16.32 10.15 -12.47
N ARG A 201 17.22 10.44 -11.53
CA ARG A 201 18.65 10.11 -11.64
C ARG A 201 19.06 9.15 -10.53
N LEU A 202 19.87 8.16 -10.87
CA LEU A 202 20.56 7.28 -9.94
C LEU A 202 22.01 7.76 -9.82
N TYR A 203 22.46 8.04 -8.61
CA TYR A 203 23.85 8.39 -8.32
C TYR A 203 24.51 7.32 -7.44
N ASP A 204 25.83 7.22 -7.58
CA ASP A 204 26.71 6.43 -6.72
C ASP A 204 27.69 7.38 -6.04
N LEU A 205 27.77 7.35 -4.71
CA LEU A 205 28.67 8.22 -3.94
C LEU A 205 30.15 7.96 -4.23
N ARG A 206 30.47 6.81 -4.83
CA ARG A 206 31.84 6.47 -5.27
C ARG A 206 32.25 7.23 -6.54
N ASP A 207 31.29 7.64 -7.37
CA ASP A 207 31.52 8.49 -8.55
C ASP A 207 30.36 9.48 -8.71
N THR A 208 30.52 10.66 -8.12
CA THR A 208 29.52 11.72 -8.12
C THR A 208 29.58 12.66 -9.33
N ASN A 209 30.54 12.46 -10.25
CA ASN A 209 30.74 13.38 -11.38
C ASN A 209 29.57 13.35 -12.37
N LYS A 210 28.94 12.18 -12.52
CA LYS A 210 27.79 11.98 -13.40
C LYS A 210 26.81 10.99 -12.78
N PRO A 211 25.50 11.08 -13.10
CA PRO A 211 24.56 10.05 -12.70
C PRO A 211 24.92 8.71 -13.36
N HIS A 212 24.82 7.62 -12.61
CA HIS A 212 24.97 6.25 -13.12
C HIS A 212 23.86 5.93 -14.12
N MET A 213 22.63 6.38 -13.82
CA MET A 213 21.47 6.24 -14.71
C MET A 213 20.63 7.52 -14.68
N ASN A 214 19.98 7.85 -15.79
CA ASN A 214 19.12 9.02 -15.91
C ASN A 214 17.98 8.74 -16.87
N VAL A 215 16.74 8.97 -16.43
CA VAL A 215 15.55 8.88 -17.26
C VAL A 215 14.77 10.20 -17.20
N GLN A 216 14.19 10.61 -18.32
CA GLN A 216 13.35 11.80 -18.38
C GLN A 216 11.89 11.41 -18.16
N HIS A 217 11.30 11.84 -17.05
CA HIS A 217 9.90 11.59 -16.71
C HIS A 217 9.35 12.64 -15.75
N ARG A 218 8.04 12.89 -15.78
CA ARG A 218 7.38 13.90 -14.93
C ARG A 218 7.15 13.42 -13.48
N CYS A 219 7.01 12.10 -13.27
CA CYS A 219 6.85 11.50 -11.94
C CYS A 219 8.12 11.62 -11.08
N VAL A 220 8.39 12.81 -10.55
CA VAL A 220 9.57 13.09 -9.71
C VAL A 220 9.22 13.66 -8.34
N ALA A 221 7.94 13.89 -8.04
CA ALA A 221 7.49 14.53 -6.80
C ALA A 221 7.68 13.63 -5.56
N GLY A 222 7.73 12.32 -5.75
CA GLY A 222 8.09 11.35 -4.73
C GLY A 222 8.63 10.08 -5.39
N ILE A 223 9.59 9.44 -4.72
CA ILE A 223 10.22 8.19 -5.15
C ILE A 223 10.26 7.27 -3.94
N CYS A 224 9.93 6.00 -4.14
CA CYS A 224 10.14 4.95 -3.15
C CYS A 224 10.65 3.67 -3.82
N ILE A 225 11.55 2.98 -3.13
CA ILE A 225 12.19 1.75 -3.63
C ILE A 225 11.55 0.58 -2.90
N GLU A 226 11.29 -0.50 -3.63
CA GLU A 226 10.73 -1.70 -3.04
C GLU A 226 11.78 -2.41 -2.16
N PRO A 227 11.50 -2.63 -0.86
CA PRO A 227 12.50 -3.20 0.05
C PRO A 227 12.87 -4.65 -0.28
N THR A 228 11.92 -5.44 -0.79
CA THR A 228 12.13 -6.86 -1.10
C THR A 228 12.81 -7.07 -2.46
N GLN A 229 12.62 -6.15 -3.40
CA GLN A 229 13.18 -6.19 -4.76
C GLN A 229 13.73 -4.80 -5.10
N LYS A 230 14.99 -4.52 -4.71
CA LYS A 230 15.63 -3.20 -4.89
C LYS A 230 15.66 -2.69 -6.34
N GLN A 231 15.48 -3.56 -7.33
CA GLN A 231 15.39 -3.19 -8.73
C GLN A 231 14.05 -2.53 -9.10
N ARG A 232 12.99 -2.73 -8.29
CA ARG A 232 11.68 -2.13 -8.54
C ARG A 232 11.53 -0.84 -7.74
N ILE A 233 11.09 0.20 -8.44
CA ILE A 233 10.87 1.51 -7.84
C ILE A 233 9.50 2.04 -8.26
N ALA A 234 8.91 2.88 -7.42
CA ALA A 234 7.71 3.65 -7.75
C ALA A 234 8.01 5.13 -7.59
N SER A 235 7.38 5.93 -8.44
CA SER A 235 7.49 7.37 -8.43
C SER A 235 6.14 7.99 -8.78
N PHE A 236 5.89 9.23 -8.36
CA PHE A 236 4.64 9.90 -8.73
C PHE A 236 4.80 11.38 -9.03
N HIS A 237 3.82 11.93 -9.73
CA HIS A 237 3.58 13.36 -9.86
C HIS A 237 2.08 13.57 -10.07
N GLU A 238 1.50 14.49 -9.29
CA GLU A 238 0.06 14.69 -9.24
C GLU A 238 -0.67 13.36 -8.98
N ASN A 239 -1.54 12.93 -9.89
CA ASN A 239 -2.31 11.69 -9.79
C ASN A 239 -1.70 10.52 -10.59
N HIS A 240 -0.55 10.72 -11.24
CA HIS A 240 0.13 9.68 -12.01
C HIS A 240 1.25 9.03 -11.21
N ILE A 241 1.25 7.70 -11.19
CA ILE A 241 2.26 6.87 -10.54
C ILE A 241 2.92 6.03 -11.62
N ALA A 242 4.24 6.11 -11.71
CA ALA A 242 5.05 5.29 -12.61
C ALA A 242 5.87 4.29 -11.79
N ILE A 243 5.79 3.03 -12.18
CA ILE A 243 6.59 1.93 -11.62
C ILE A 243 7.68 1.60 -12.62
N TRP A 244 8.89 1.36 -12.13
CA TRP A 244 10.06 1.11 -12.96
C TRP A 244 10.82 -0.13 -12.52
N ASP A 245 11.60 -0.67 -13.44
CA ASP A 245 12.63 -1.66 -13.17
C ASP A 245 13.98 -1.05 -13.53
N LEU A 246 14.91 -0.98 -12.57
CA LEU A 246 16.25 -0.41 -12.77
C LEU A 246 17.07 -1.22 -13.80
N ARG A 247 16.69 -2.44 -14.15
CA ARG A 247 17.32 -3.21 -15.24
C ARG A 247 16.93 -2.69 -16.63
N SER A 248 15.76 -2.06 -16.73
CA SER A 248 15.20 -1.47 -17.96
C SER A 248 14.67 -0.07 -17.63
N PHE A 249 15.60 0.86 -17.39
CA PHE A 249 15.30 2.19 -16.85
C PHE A 249 15.19 3.28 -17.94
N ASP A 250 14.63 2.92 -19.08
CA ASP A 250 14.34 3.80 -20.20
C ASP A 250 12.86 4.24 -20.21
N ARG A 251 11.97 3.38 -19.71
CA ARG A 251 10.51 3.62 -19.63
C ARG A 251 9.90 2.93 -18.40
N PRO A 252 8.75 3.41 -17.91
CA PRO A 252 8.06 2.73 -16.81
C PRO A 252 7.52 1.37 -17.25
N ILE A 253 7.55 0.38 -16.36
CA ILE A 253 7.01 -0.97 -16.59
C ILE A 253 5.50 -1.04 -16.33
N ASN A 254 4.96 -0.07 -15.59
CA ASN A 254 3.54 0.07 -15.28
C ASN A 254 3.27 1.55 -14.93
N THR A 255 2.10 2.05 -15.32
CA THR A 255 1.61 3.37 -14.91
C THR A 255 0.21 3.23 -14.32
N ILE A 256 0.03 3.74 -13.10
CA ILE A 256 -1.26 3.79 -12.39
C ILE A 256 -1.72 5.23 -12.36
N THR A 257 -3.01 5.47 -12.66
CA THR A 257 -3.62 6.80 -12.59
C THR A 257 -4.72 6.82 -11.54
N GLU A 258 -4.59 7.71 -10.57
CA GLU A 258 -5.57 7.93 -9.51
C GLU A 258 -6.56 9.05 -9.84
N SER A 259 -7.70 9.06 -9.16
CA SER A 259 -8.71 10.11 -9.33
C SER A 259 -8.34 11.45 -8.67
N LYS A 260 -7.42 11.43 -7.70
CA LYS A 260 -6.93 12.60 -6.96
C LYS A 260 -5.42 12.57 -6.86
N ASN A 261 -4.82 13.73 -6.59
CA ASN A 261 -3.38 13.86 -6.41
C ASN A 261 -2.87 12.94 -5.29
N VAL A 262 -1.80 12.23 -5.57
CA VAL A 262 -1.07 11.39 -4.63
C VAL A 262 -0.35 12.27 -3.61
N VAL A 263 -0.48 11.91 -2.35
CA VAL A 263 0.14 12.57 -1.20
C VAL A 263 1.33 11.77 -0.68
N LYS A 264 1.22 10.44 -0.67
CA LYS A 264 2.26 9.54 -0.15
C LYS A 264 2.22 8.19 -0.87
N LEU A 265 3.41 7.67 -1.19
CA LEU A 265 3.63 6.31 -1.65
C LEU A 265 4.46 5.53 -0.62
N SER A 266 4.17 4.24 -0.47
CA SER A 266 5.00 3.34 0.32
C SER A 266 4.81 1.90 -0.13
N TRP A 267 5.90 1.19 -0.41
CA TRP A 267 5.87 -0.25 -0.63
C TRP A 267 5.62 -0.97 0.69
N CYS A 268 4.92 -2.10 0.64
CA CYS A 268 4.92 -3.03 1.75
C CYS A 268 6.37 -3.54 1.97
N PRO A 269 6.93 -3.43 3.19
CA PRO A 269 8.34 -3.76 3.41
C PRO A 269 8.63 -5.26 3.38
N ILE A 270 7.61 -6.10 3.61
CA ILE A 270 7.76 -7.55 3.75
C ILE A 270 7.17 -8.30 2.56
N LYS A 271 6.10 -7.77 1.94
CA LYS A 271 5.45 -8.41 0.80
C LYS A 271 5.88 -7.75 -0.49
N ASN A 272 6.39 -8.58 -1.40
CA ASN A 272 6.75 -8.15 -2.74
C ASN A 272 5.49 -7.73 -3.52
N GLY A 273 5.58 -6.64 -4.28
CA GLY A 273 4.62 -6.19 -5.27
C GLY A 273 3.37 -5.54 -4.70
N ILE A 274 3.35 -5.16 -3.43
CA ILE A 274 2.24 -4.40 -2.84
C ILE A 274 2.65 -2.94 -2.68
N LEU A 275 2.09 -2.07 -3.53
CA LEU A 275 2.28 -0.62 -3.45
C LEU A 275 1.09 0.02 -2.73
N SER A 276 1.37 0.83 -1.71
CA SER A 276 0.36 1.60 -0.99
C SER A 276 0.38 3.06 -1.42
N VAL A 277 -0.82 3.59 -1.68
CA VAL A 277 -1.05 4.93 -2.21
C VAL A 277 -2.05 5.65 -1.31
N LEU A 278 -1.68 6.84 -0.84
CA LEU A 278 -2.59 7.77 -0.20
C LEU A 278 -2.78 8.99 -1.12
N THR A 279 -4.03 9.32 -1.41
CA THR A 279 -4.40 10.49 -2.21
C THR A 279 -4.99 11.60 -1.33
N LYS A 280 -5.08 12.82 -1.88
CA LYS A 280 -5.54 14.02 -1.16
C LYS A 280 -6.97 13.83 -0.65
N GLU A 281 -7.18 14.12 0.64
CA GLU A 281 -8.51 14.02 1.30
C GLU A 281 -9.14 12.63 1.09
N SER A 282 -8.33 11.57 1.22
CA SER A 282 -8.79 10.19 1.16
C SER A 282 -8.96 9.62 2.58
N PRO A 283 -10.07 8.93 2.88
CA PRO A 283 -10.24 8.23 4.14
C PRO A 283 -9.61 6.82 4.16
N PHE A 284 -9.04 6.38 3.03
CA PHE A 284 -8.43 5.07 2.89
C PHE A 284 -7.04 5.15 2.25
N VAL A 285 -6.21 4.16 2.58
CA VAL A 285 -4.98 3.84 1.85
C VAL A 285 -5.33 2.80 0.79
N LYS A 286 -5.07 3.09 -0.47
CA LYS A 286 -5.28 2.14 -1.56
C LYS A 286 -4.04 1.26 -1.72
N LEU A 287 -4.24 -0.04 -1.81
CA LEU A 287 -3.23 -1.05 -2.05
C LEU A 287 -3.37 -1.54 -3.48
N HIS A 288 -2.26 -1.51 -4.21
CA HIS A 288 -2.12 -2.04 -5.56
C HIS A 288 -1.24 -3.27 -5.51
N ASP A 289 -1.79 -4.43 -5.87
CA ASP A 289 -1.00 -5.63 -6.09
C ASP A 289 -0.59 -5.71 -7.56
N ILE A 290 0.72 -5.58 -7.79
CA ILE A 290 1.32 -5.58 -9.13
C ILE A 290 2.07 -6.86 -9.44
N ARG A 291 2.00 -7.90 -8.58
CA ARG A 291 2.67 -9.19 -8.84
C ARG A 291 2.13 -9.90 -10.07
N HIS A 292 0.84 -9.71 -10.33
CA HIS A 292 0.12 -10.31 -11.44
C HIS A 292 0.14 -9.46 -12.71
N SER A 293 0.85 -8.33 -12.71
CA SER A 293 0.92 -7.50 -13.90
C SER A 293 1.82 -8.17 -14.93
N VAL A 294 1.23 -8.70 -16.00
CA VAL A 294 1.97 -9.30 -17.11
C VAL A 294 2.73 -8.18 -17.83
N PHE A 295 4.07 -8.23 -17.77
CA PHE A 295 4.92 -7.27 -18.46
C PHE A 295 5.19 -7.77 -19.89
N GLY A 296 4.78 -7.02 -20.92
CA GLY A 296 5.26 -7.27 -22.29
C GLY A 296 4.25 -7.34 -23.45
N SER A 297 3.00 -6.91 -23.30
CA SER A 297 2.09 -6.74 -24.46
C SER A 297 1.39 -5.40 -24.37
N ASP A 298 1.59 -4.54 -25.38
CA ASP A 298 1.04 -3.17 -25.49
C ASP A 298 -0.51 -3.11 -25.51
N GLU A 299 -1.22 -4.25 -25.45
CA GLU A 299 -2.68 -4.32 -25.64
C GLU A 299 -3.48 -4.97 -24.51
N LEU A 300 -2.87 -5.49 -23.44
CA LEU A 300 -3.65 -5.99 -22.29
C LEU A 300 -3.79 -4.92 -21.22
N GLU A 301 -5.05 -4.61 -20.84
CA GLU A 301 -5.34 -3.86 -19.63
C GLU A 301 -4.64 -4.52 -18.44
N GLN A 302 -3.71 -3.78 -17.86
CA GLN A 302 -2.88 -4.24 -16.76
C GLN A 302 -3.77 -4.37 -15.52
N ALA A 303 -4.25 -5.58 -15.24
CA ALA A 303 -5.09 -5.86 -14.08
C ALA A 303 -4.27 -5.82 -12.78
N SER A 304 -3.98 -4.62 -12.26
CA SER A 304 -3.55 -4.46 -10.88
C SER A 304 -4.75 -4.71 -9.97
N VAL A 305 -4.62 -5.61 -8.99
CA VAL A 305 -5.70 -5.85 -8.04
C VAL A 305 -5.69 -4.74 -7.00
N GLU A 306 -6.77 -3.95 -6.98
CA GLU A 306 -6.92 -2.82 -6.06
C GLU A 306 -7.69 -3.21 -4.78
N ARG A 307 -7.25 -2.65 -3.65
CA ARG A 307 -7.95 -2.77 -2.38
C ARG A 307 -7.81 -1.51 -1.53
N ASN A 308 -8.89 -1.11 -0.89
CA ASN A 308 -8.87 -0.01 0.08
C ASN A 308 -8.74 -0.52 1.52
N VAL A 309 -7.85 0.09 2.29
CA VAL A 309 -7.73 -0.07 3.75
C VAL A 309 -8.22 1.20 4.40
N GLN A 310 -9.22 1.11 5.28
CA GLN A 310 -9.91 2.26 5.86
C GLN A 310 -9.75 2.30 7.39
N PRO A 311 -8.69 2.96 7.91
CA PRO A 311 -8.38 2.94 9.34
C PRO A 311 -9.36 3.76 10.21
N PHE A 312 -10.05 4.78 9.70
CA PHE A 312 -10.92 5.62 10.55
C PHE A 312 -12.32 5.80 9.96
N GLY A 313 -12.83 4.78 9.26
CA GLY A 313 -14.09 4.91 8.54
C GLY A 313 -13.99 6.08 7.56
N LYS A 314 -14.92 7.03 7.63
CA LYS A 314 -15.00 8.15 6.67
C LYS A 314 -14.03 9.31 6.93
N SER A 315 -13.21 9.27 7.97
CA SER A 315 -12.28 10.35 8.31
C SER A 315 -11.07 10.40 7.40
N ASN A 316 -10.73 11.59 6.88
CA ASN A 316 -9.61 11.80 5.97
C ASN A 316 -8.27 11.57 6.68
N LEU A 317 -7.42 10.73 6.10
CA LEU A 317 -6.09 10.43 6.61
C LEU A 317 -5.13 11.59 6.37
N SER A 318 -4.24 11.82 7.34
CA SER A 318 -3.10 12.71 7.18
C SER A 318 -1.90 11.96 6.58
N SER A 319 -1.61 10.79 7.12
CA SER A 319 -0.53 9.91 6.65
C SER A 319 -0.70 8.47 7.13
N PHE A 320 0.17 7.59 6.63
CA PHE A 320 0.29 6.20 7.05
C PHE A 320 1.76 5.73 7.01
N CYS A 321 2.06 4.62 7.69
CA CYS A 321 3.35 3.95 7.64
C CYS A 321 3.19 2.44 7.88
N TRP A 322 3.79 1.63 7.01
CA TRP A 322 3.92 0.19 7.25
C TRP A 322 4.94 -0.09 8.35
N HIS A 323 4.68 -1.11 9.17
CA HIS A 323 5.67 -1.57 10.11
C HIS A 323 6.84 -2.24 9.36
N PRO A 324 8.11 -1.86 9.62
CA PRO A 324 9.25 -2.32 8.84
C PRO A 324 9.51 -3.83 8.93
N ARG A 325 9.13 -4.46 10.05
CA ARG A 325 9.46 -5.87 10.35
C ARG A 325 8.25 -6.75 10.72
N HIS A 326 7.06 -6.18 10.87
CA HIS A 326 5.86 -6.95 11.23
C HIS A 326 4.95 -6.99 10.00
N GLU A 327 4.69 -8.20 9.54
CA GLU A 327 3.86 -8.41 8.37
C GLU A 327 2.46 -7.84 8.58
N ASN A 328 1.93 -7.20 7.54
CA ASN A 328 0.56 -6.70 7.51
C ASN A 328 0.23 -5.67 8.59
N ARG A 329 1.19 -5.07 9.28
CA ARG A 329 0.91 -4.05 10.31
C ARG A 329 1.04 -2.66 9.71
N LEU A 330 -0.03 -1.88 9.77
CA LEU A 330 -0.12 -0.52 9.25
C LEU A 330 -0.51 0.43 10.37
N LEU A 331 0.22 1.53 10.46
CA LEU A 331 -0.10 2.65 11.34
C LEU A 331 -0.65 3.80 10.50
N ALA A 332 -1.77 4.39 10.93
CA ALA A 332 -2.39 5.53 10.27
C ALA A 332 -2.61 6.68 11.27
N VAL A 333 -2.52 7.91 10.77
CA VAL A 333 -2.70 9.14 11.56
C VAL A 333 -3.68 10.08 10.89
N LEU A 334 -4.58 10.66 11.68
CA LEU A 334 -5.50 11.72 11.26
C LEU A 334 -4.88 13.11 11.46
N PRO A 335 -5.38 14.16 10.76
CA PRO A 335 -4.86 15.53 10.93
C PRO A 335 -5.01 16.09 12.35
N ASN A 336 -5.93 15.54 13.15
CA ASN A 336 -6.14 15.90 14.55
C ASN A 336 -5.18 15.17 15.52
N GLY A 337 -4.30 14.30 15.03
CA GLY A 337 -3.34 13.54 15.83
C GLY A 337 -3.83 12.17 16.31
N ASN A 338 -5.08 11.77 16.02
CA ASN A 338 -5.55 10.42 16.36
C ASN A 338 -4.77 9.36 15.57
N LEU A 339 -4.40 8.27 16.25
CA LEU A 339 -3.60 7.18 15.68
C LEU A 339 -4.34 5.86 15.72
N ARG A 340 -4.10 5.02 14.72
CA ARG A 340 -4.58 3.64 14.67
C ARG A 340 -3.50 2.72 14.13
N ASP A 341 -3.06 1.80 14.97
CA ASP A 341 -2.31 0.61 14.60
C ASP A 341 -3.30 -0.49 14.21
N MET A 342 -3.12 -1.13 13.07
CA MET A 342 -4.01 -2.19 12.61
C MET A 342 -3.30 -3.26 11.77
N THR A 343 -3.85 -4.47 11.81
CA THR A 343 -3.49 -5.56 10.90
C THR A 343 -4.32 -5.47 9.61
N VAL A 344 -3.62 -5.43 8.47
CA VAL A 344 -4.14 -5.45 7.12
C VAL A 344 -4.18 -6.90 6.61
N TYR A 345 -5.25 -7.61 6.91
CA TYR A 345 -5.42 -9.00 6.48
C TYR A 345 -5.43 -9.14 4.97
N GLU A 346 -4.83 -10.17 4.39
CA GLU A 346 -4.98 -10.45 2.96
C GLU A 346 -6.41 -10.86 2.60
N ARG A 347 -6.73 -10.77 1.31
CA ARG A 347 -7.88 -11.52 0.80
C ARG A 347 -7.48 -12.98 0.82
N ILE A 348 -8.22 -13.77 1.58
CA ILE A 348 -8.13 -15.23 1.46
C ILE A 348 -8.86 -15.56 0.15
N PRO A 349 -8.15 -16.06 -0.89
CA PRO A 349 -8.84 -16.51 -2.09
C PRO A 349 -9.73 -17.69 -1.71
N MET A 350 -10.97 -17.68 -2.18
CA MET A 350 -11.91 -18.76 -1.95
C MET A 350 -12.27 -19.36 -3.29
N GLU A 351 -12.24 -20.68 -3.38
CA GLU A 351 -12.58 -21.41 -4.59
C GLU A 351 -13.64 -22.45 -4.27
N TRP A 352 -14.64 -22.57 -5.16
CA TRP A 352 -15.62 -23.63 -5.09
C TRP A 352 -15.07 -24.87 -5.79
N SER A 353 -14.97 -25.98 -5.05
CA SER A 353 -14.63 -27.26 -5.64
C SER A 353 -15.80 -27.84 -6.42
N THR A 354 -15.52 -28.80 -7.30
CA THR A 354 -16.54 -29.56 -8.04
C THR A 354 -17.48 -30.35 -7.13
N ASN A 355 -17.13 -30.53 -5.86
CA ASN A 355 -17.96 -31.18 -4.86
C ASN A 355 -18.90 -30.22 -4.13
N LEU A 356 -19.00 -28.94 -4.56
CA LEU A 356 -19.75 -27.85 -3.89
C LEU A 356 -19.17 -27.50 -2.53
N GLU A 357 -17.85 -27.56 -2.46
CA GLU A 357 -17.12 -27.31 -1.25
C GLU A 357 -16.41 -25.98 -1.36
N LEU A 358 -16.61 -25.11 -0.37
CA LEU A 358 -15.84 -23.88 -0.32
C LEU A 358 -14.46 -24.21 0.25
N THR A 359 -13.43 -23.99 -0.56
CA THR A 359 -12.03 -24.19 -0.18
C THR A 359 -11.38 -22.83 0.01
N MET A 360 -10.62 -22.69 1.09
CA MET A 360 -9.84 -21.49 1.35
C MET A 360 -8.46 -21.85 1.92
N PRO A 361 -7.36 -21.25 1.44
CA PRO A 361 -6.05 -21.46 2.02
C PRO A 361 -5.96 -20.67 3.33
N PHE A 362 -5.76 -21.36 4.45
CA PHE A 362 -5.64 -20.75 5.76
C PHE A 362 -4.19 -20.54 6.18
N THR A 363 -3.30 -21.43 5.74
CA THR A 363 -1.83 -21.32 5.88
C THR A 363 -1.16 -21.95 4.65
N LYS A 364 0.18 -21.89 4.55
CA LYS A 364 0.95 -22.47 3.42
C LYS A 364 0.66 -23.95 3.15
N GLU A 365 0.08 -24.67 4.11
CA GLU A 365 -0.14 -26.13 4.03
C GLU A 365 -1.57 -26.56 4.37
N ILE A 366 -2.43 -25.65 4.87
CA ILE A 366 -3.76 -26.01 5.35
C ILE A 366 -4.82 -25.32 4.50
N ILE A 367 -5.58 -26.12 3.78
CA ILE A 367 -6.82 -25.69 3.11
C ILE A 367 -7.96 -26.00 4.06
N HIS A 368 -8.67 -24.97 4.51
CA HIS A 368 -9.95 -25.17 5.17
C HIS A 368 -11.00 -25.49 4.13
N HIS A 369 -11.69 -26.59 4.40
CA HIS A 369 -12.80 -27.06 3.62
C HIS A 369 -14.08 -26.84 4.43
N PHE A 370 -15.02 -26.07 3.89
CA PHE A 370 -16.38 -26.00 4.41
C PHE A 370 -17.28 -26.89 3.56
N GLU A 371 -17.77 -27.94 4.20
CA GLU A 371 -18.86 -28.76 3.68
C GLU A 371 -20.18 -28.07 4.05
N GLU A 372 -20.93 -27.59 3.07
CA GLU A 372 -22.30 -27.17 3.34
C GLU A 372 -23.16 -28.44 3.53
N LYS A 373 -23.21 -28.93 4.78
CA LYS A 373 -24.10 -30.04 5.13
C LYS A 373 -25.54 -29.58 5.10
N GLY A 374 -26.19 -29.82 3.96
CA GLY A 374 -27.63 -30.01 3.93
C GLY A 374 -28.46 -28.75 3.74
N THR A 375 -28.34 -28.11 2.59
CA THR A 375 -29.46 -27.39 2.00
C THR A 375 -30.03 -28.23 0.86
N GLU A 376 -31.01 -29.09 1.17
CA GLU A 376 -31.80 -29.87 0.20
C GLU A 376 -32.56 -29.01 -0.84
N LYS A 377 -32.38 -27.68 -0.80
CA LYS A 377 -33.05 -26.70 -1.64
C LYS A 377 -32.13 -25.94 -2.59
N ASP A 378 -30.81 -26.12 -2.54
CA ASP A 378 -29.94 -25.47 -3.52
C ASP A 378 -30.07 -26.15 -4.90
N ILE A 379 -30.13 -25.37 -5.96
CA ILE A 379 -30.28 -25.88 -7.32
C ILE A 379 -29.07 -26.74 -7.73
N SER A 380 -27.88 -26.42 -7.23
CA SER A 380 -26.66 -27.17 -7.54
C SER A 380 -26.72 -28.61 -6.97
N THR A 381 -27.26 -28.78 -5.76
CA THR A 381 -27.43 -30.10 -5.12
C THR A 381 -28.55 -30.90 -5.79
N VAL A 382 -29.65 -30.24 -6.17
CA VAL A 382 -30.74 -30.85 -6.95
C VAL A 382 -30.25 -31.33 -8.31
N MET A 383 -29.49 -30.51 -9.04
CA MET A 383 -28.95 -30.87 -10.36
C MET A 383 -27.92 -31.99 -10.27
N ARG A 384 -27.07 -32.00 -9.24
CA ARG A 384 -26.13 -33.11 -8.98
C ARG A 384 -26.85 -34.43 -8.71
N LYS A 385 -27.90 -34.42 -7.88
CA LYS A 385 -28.74 -35.61 -7.60
C LYS A 385 -29.43 -36.12 -8.86
N ARG A 386 -29.92 -35.22 -9.71
CA ARG A 386 -30.51 -35.58 -11.01
C ARG A 386 -29.49 -36.20 -11.94
N LEU A 387 -28.30 -35.59 -12.07
CA LEU A 387 -27.21 -36.11 -12.88
C LEU A 387 -26.75 -37.50 -12.41
N SER A 388 -26.62 -37.74 -11.10
CA SER A 388 -26.26 -39.07 -10.58
C SER A 388 -27.33 -40.13 -10.84
N GLN A 389 -28.58 -39.72 -11.04
CA GLN A 389 -29.69 -40.57 -11.46
C GLN A 389 -29.84 -40.66 -12.99
N ASN A 390 -28.86 -40.14 -13.75
CA ASN A 390 -28.86 -40.06 -15.21
C ASN A 390 -30.06 -39.31 -15.81
N TYR A 391 -30.63 -38.38 -15.04
CA TYR A 391 -31.78 -37.59 -15.46
C TYR A 391 -31.47 -36.79 -16.73
N GLY A 392 -32.27 -36.96 -17.78
CA GLY A 392 -32.12 -36.25 -19.05
C GLY A 392 -31.03 -36.79 -19.99
N LEU A 393 -30.14 -37.67 -19.53
CA LEU A 393 -29.13 -38.33 -20.38
C LEU A 393 -29.71 -39.46 -21.21
N ASN A 394 -30.63 -40.23 -20.64
CA ASN A 394 -31.33 -41.32 -21.33
C ASN A 394 -32.78 -40.90 -21.64
N ALA A 395 -32.98 -40.09 -22.68
CA ALA A 395 -34.29 -39.60 -23.10
C ALA A 395 -35.31 -40.72 -23.37
N HIS A 396 -34.83 -41.91 -23.77
CA HIS A 396 -35.67 -43.09 -24.02
C HIS A 396 -36.18 -43.79 -22.74
N SER A 397 -35.54 -43.56 -21.58
CA SER A 397 -35.92 -44.18 -20.31
C SER A 397 -36.75 -43.22 -19.45
N ILE A 398 -37.97 -42.94 -19.90
CA ILE A 398 -38.88 -41.98 -19.26
C ILE A 398 -39.17 -42.37 -17.80
N GLU A 399 -39.32 -43.66 -17.52
CA GLU A 399 -39.53 -44.16 -16.16
C GLU A 399 -38.36 -43.84 -15.21
N SER A 400 -37.12 -43.88 -15.71
CA SER A 400 -35.94 -43.50 -14.93
C SER A 400 -35.93 -42.01 -14.63
N ASN A 401 -36.30 -41.18 -15.60
CA ASN A 401 -36.43 -39.73 -15.41
C ASN A 401 -37.55 -39.39 -14.42
N MET A 402 -38.69 -40.09 -14.48
CA MET A 402 -39.80 -39.94 -13.52
C MET A 402 -39.40 -40.30 -12.09
N LYS A 403 -38.60 -41.36 -11.90
CA LYS A 403 -38.07 -41.74 -10.57
C LYS A 403 -37.14 -40.67 -9.99
N ALA A 404 -36.36 -40.01 -10.85
CA ALA A 404 -35.41 -38.99 -10.43
C ALA A 404 -36.07 -37.69 -9.93
N VAL A 405 -37.28 -37.37 -10.42
CA VAL A 405 -38.05 -36.17 -10.05
C VAL A 405 -39.34 -36.47 -9.27
N LYS A 406 -39.39 -37.62 -8.59
CA LYS A 406 -40.59 -38.09 -7.87
C LYS A 406 -41.16 -37.10 -6.85
N ASP A 407 -40.30 -36.29 -6.24
CA ASP A 407 -40.65 -35.33 -5.19
C ASP A 407 -41.02 -33.94 -5.78
N GLU A 408 -41.02 -33.81 -7.12
CA GLU A 408 -41.24 -32.56 -7.85
C GLU A 408 -42.47 -32.68 -8.77
N PRO A 409 -43.67 -32.30 -8.28
CA PRO A 409 -44.93 -32.65 -8.94
C PRO A 409 -45.08 -32.07 -10.35
N ALA A 410 -44.55 -30.87 -10.60
CA ALA A 410 -44.59 -30.24 -11.92
C ALA A 410 -43.76 -31.02 -12.96
N LEU A 411 -42.53 -31.39 -12.61
CA LEU A 411 -41.63 -32.16 -13.49
C LEU A 411 -42.10 -33.60 -13.67
N LEU A 412 -42.61 -34.22 -12.61
CA LEU A 412 -43.23 -35.54 -12.69
C LEU A 412 -44.46 -35.52 -13.61
N GLY A 413 -45.30 -34.49 -13.51
CA GLY A 413 -46.44 -34.27 -14.40
C GLY A 413 -46.03 -34.16 -15.86
N LEU A 414 -44.97 -33.40 -16.15
CA LEU A 414 -44.43 -33.26 -17.50
C LEU A 414 -43.97 -34.61 -18.08
N TRP A 415 -43.20 -35.41 -17.33
CA TRP A 415 -42.76 -36.73 -17.82
C TRP A 415 -43.91 -37.72 -18.01
N ARG A 416 -44.92 -37.69 -17.14
CA ARG A 416 -46.16 -38.48 -17.33
C ARG A 416 -46.89 -38.06 -18.60
N TRP A 417 -46.96 -36.76 -18.86
CA TRP A 417 -47.57 -36.24 -20.08
C TRP A 417 -46.81 -36.68 -21.34
N ILE A 418 -45.48 -36.60 -21.33
CA ILE A 418 -44.62 -37.10 -22.42
C ILE A 418 -44.83 -38.60 -22.65
N LEU A 419 -44.88 -39.40 -21.57
CA LEU A 419 -45.13 -40.84 -21.64
C LEU A 419 -46.47 -41.14 -22.33
N ASN A 420 -47.54 -40.48 -21.89
CA ASN A 420 -48.88 -40.67 -22.44
C ASN A 420 -48.96 -40.29 -23.93
N ILE A 421 -48.25 -39.24 -24.35
CA ILE A 421 -48.18 -38.87 -25.77
C ILE A 421 -47.48 -39.95 -26.57
N LEU A 422 -46.36 -40.49 -26.07
CA LEU A 422 -45.62 -41.53 -26.77
C LEU A 422 -46.42 -42.84 -26.87
N THR A 423 -47.15 -43.23 -25.81
CA THR A 423 -48.03 -44.41 -25.89
C THR A 423 -49.13 -44.21 -26.92
N LEU A 424 -49.76 -43.04 -26.95
CA LEU A 424 -50.79 -42.71 -27.95
C LEU A 424 -50.24 -42.65 -29.37
N LEU A 425 -49.01 -42.18 -29.58
CA LEU A 425 -48.35 -42.19 -30.88
C LEU A 425 -48.03 -43.63 -31.34
N VAL A 426 -47.58 -44.50 -30.43
CA VAL A 426 -47.31 -45.92 -30.73
C VAL A 426 -48.61 -46.68 -31.01
N GLU A 427 -49.66 -46.45 -30.23
CA GLU A 427 -50.99 -47.03 -30.47
C GLU A 427 -51.59 -46.54 -31.79
N ASN A 428 -51.42 -45.26 -32.14
CA ASN A 428 -51.82 -44.74 -33.45
C ASN A 428 -51.00 -45.37 -34.59
N MET A 429 -49.69 -45.57 -34.43
CA MET A 429 -48.85 -46.26 -35.42
C MET A 429 -49.25 -47.73 -35.61
N ASN A 430 -49.72 -48.40 -34.56
CA ASN A 430 -50.25 -49.77 -34.63
C ASN A 430 -51.70 -49.84 -35.17
N THR A 431 -52.43 -48.72 -35.19
CA THR A 431 -53.79 -48.63 -35.75
C THR A 431 -53.82 -47.99 -37.15
N PHE A 432 -52.66 -47.76 -37.76
CA PHE A 432 -52.52 -47.31 -39.15
C PHE A 432 -52.70 -48.44 -40.20
N GLU A 433 -53.50 -49.46 -39.88
CA GLU A 433 -54.29 -50.21 -40.86
C GLU A 433 -55.78 -49.85 -40.68
N GLY A 434 -56.13 -48.61 -41.05
CA GLY A 434 -57.54 -48.24 -41.27
C GLY A 434 -58.11 -47.16 -40.35
N HIS A 435 -58.07 -45.92 -40.86
CA HIS A 435 -59.07 -44.84 -40.68
C HIS A 435 -58.84 -43.76 -39.59
N SER A 436 -58.47 -42.58 -40.10
CA SER A 436 -58.93 -41.21 -39.79
C SER A 436 -58.89 -40.66 -38.35
N ILE A 437 -57.88 -39.80 -38.14
CA ILE A 437 -57.68 -38.90 -36.99
C ILE A 437 -58.73 -37.77 -36.96
N ARG A 438 -59.59 -37.72 -35.93
CA ARG A 438 -60.39 -36.52 -35.61
C ARG A 438 -60.61 -36.19 -34.12
N TYR A 439 -59.97 -36.89 -33.17
CA TYR A 439 -60.35 -36.75 -31.74
C TYR A 439 -59.36 -36.08 -30.78
N PHE A 440 -58.16 -35.65 -31.21
CA PHE A 440 -57.11 -35.21 -30.26
C PHE A 440 -56.97 -33.70 -30.00
N LYS A 441 -57.97 -32.88 -30.37
CA LYS A 441 -57.95 -31.43 -30.01
C LYS A 441 -58.58 -31.09 -28.66
N SER A 442 -59.30 -32.00 -27.98
CA SER A 442 -60.08 -31.64 -26.78
C SER A 442 -59.57 -32.18 -25.43
N VAL A 443 -58.59 -33.08 -25.39
CA VAL A 443 -58.18 -33.72 -24.12
C VAL A 443 -56.93 -33.09 -23.49
N GLY A 444 -56.12 -32.38 -24.28
CA GLY A 444 -54.86 -31.79 -23.80
C GLY A 444 -54.98 -30.51 -22.96
N LEU A 445 -56.15 -29.86 -22.93
CA LEU A 445 -56.35 -28.57 -22.25
C LEU A 445 -57.03 -28.66 -20.88
N SER A 446 -57.50 -29.84 -20.47
CA SER A 446 -58.38 -29.95 -19.28
C SER A 446 -57.65 -30.32 -17.97
N ILE A 447 -56.32 -30.50 -17.99
CA ILE A 447 -55.55 -31.02 -16.84
C ILE A 447 -54.52 -29.99 -16.31
N LEU A 448 -54.54 -28.74 -16.79
CA LEU A 448 -53.67 -27.66 -16.32
C LEU A 448 -54.42 -26.58 -15.49
N TYR A 449 -55.33 -27.02 -14.62
CA TYR A 449 -55.83 -26.21 -13.51
C TYR A 449 -55.66 -26.93 -12.18
#